data_AF-A0A520P4I0-F1
#
_entry.id   AF-A0A520P4I0-F1
#
_cell.length_a   1.000
_cell.length_b   1.000
_cell.length_c   1.000
_cell.angle_alpha   90.00
_cell.angle_beta   90.00
_cell.angle_gamma   90.00
#
_symmetry.space_group_name_H-M   'P 1'
#
loop_
_entity.id
_entity.type
_entity.pdbx_description
1 polymer ?
#
loop_
_entity_poly.entity_id
_entity_poly.type
_entity_poly.pdbx_seq_one_letter_code
_entity_poly.pdbx_strand_id
1 'polypeptide(L)' 'GLSDDPVAGFADGIIVPEIVSGNTLFKSMVYMTGACAGGIVVGGKVPILLTSRADSSAARLSSVSLASIWSNAN' A
#
# COMPACT_ATOMS: atom_id res chain seq x y z
N GLY A 1 12.22 -11.18 23.77
CA GLY A 1 12.46 -9.73 23.74
C GLY A 1 12.56 -9.31 22.30
N LEU A 2 12.05 -8.13 21.95
CA LEU A 2 12.12 -7.55 20.58
C LEU A 2 13.44 -6.80 20.33
N SER A 3 14.36 -6.80 21.31
CA SER A 3 15.55 -5.95 21.34
C SER A 3 16.66 -6.36 20.36
N ASP A 4 16.70 -7.62 19.91
CA ASP A 4 17.70 -8.13 18.95
C ASP A 4 17.09 -8.43 17.56
N ASP A 5 15.88 -7.94 17.30
CA ASP A 5 15.21 -8.13 16.01
C ASP A 5 15.50 -6.93 15.08
N PRO A 6 16.05 -7.15 13.87
CA PRO A 6 16.47 -6.06 12.98
C PRO A 6 15.31 -5.28 12.35
N VAL A 7 14.07 -5.77 12.44
CA VAL A 7 12.87 -5.16 11.84
C VAL A 7 11.95 -4.55 12.89
N ALA A 8 11.97 -5.08 14.13
CA ALA A 8 11.15 -4.58 15.21
C ALA A 8 11.36 -3.08 15.47
N GLY A 9 10.31 -2.28 15.23
CA GLY A 9 10.35 -0.81 15.37
C GLY A 9 10.87 -0.04 14.15
N PHE A 10 11.32 -0.74 13.11
CA PHE A 10 11.94 -0.16 11.91
C PHE A 10 11.38 -0.73 10.59
N ALA A 11 10.15 -1.25 10.59
CA ALA A 11 9.56 -1.87 9.40
C ALA A 11 9.17 -0.84 8.32
N ASP A 12 9.67 -1.02 7.10
CA ASP A 12 9.26 -0.25 5.91
C ASP A 12 7.98 -0.78 5.25
N GLY A 13 7.59 -2.02 5.56
CA GLY A 13 6.44 -2.70 4.98
C GLY A 13 5.81 -3.69 5.96
N ILE A 14 4.51 -3.93 5.79
CA ILE A 14 3.73 -4.81 6.66
C ILE A 14 3.08 -5.89 5.80
N ILE A 15 3.44 -7.15 6.05
CA ILE A 15 2.71 -8.30 5.52
C ILE A 15 1.56 -8.60 6.47
N VAL A 16 0.36 -8.68 5.92
CA VAL A 16 -0.87 -8.90 6.69
C VAL A 16 -1.32 -10.36 6.58
N PRO A 17 -1.97 -10.92 7.61
CA PRO A 17 -2.33 -12.33 7.63
C PRO A 17 -3.44 -12.67 6.63
N GLU A 18 -4.34 -11.72 6.35
CA GLU A 18 -5.45 -11.87 5.42
C GLU A 18 -6.01 -10.50 4.98
N ILE A 19 -6.97 -10.52 4.05
CA ILE A 19 -7.48 -9.33 3.34
C ILE A 19 -8.23 -8.33 4.23
N VAL A 20 -9.02 -8.80 5.18
CA VAL A 20 -9.77 -7.99 6.15
C VAL A 20 -8.81 -7.19 7.03
N SER A 21 -7.76 -7.81 7.56
CA SER A 21 -6.71 -7.17 8.35
C SER A 21 -5.97 -6.12 7.52
N GLY A 22 -5.60 -6.45 6.28
CA GLY A 22 -4.98 -5.52 5.34
C GLY A 22 -5.84 -4.30 5.03
N ASN A 23 -7.10 -4.53 4.63
CA ASN A 23 -8.01 -3.44 4.29
C ASN A 23 -8.36 -2.59 5.52
N THR A 24 -8.50 -3.20 6.70
CA THR A 24 -8.76 -2.48 7.96
C THR A 24 -7.59 -1.58 8.31
N LEU A 25 -6.36 -2.10 8.27
CA LEU A 25 -5.14 -1.33 8.53
C LEU A 25 -4.96 -0.20 7.50
N PHE A 26 -5.15 -0.50 6.22
CA PHE A 26 -5.05 0.48 5.15
C PHE A 26 -6.06 1.62 5.34
N LYS A 27 -7.33 1.29 5.59
CA LYS A 27 -8.37 2.30 5.77
C LYS A 27 -8.24 3.07 7.08
N SER A 28 -7.69 2.47 8.15
CA SER A 28 -7.42 3.23 9.38
C SER A 28 -6.34 4.29 9.14
N MET A 29 -5.28 4.00 8.37
CA MET A 29 -4.29 5.01 7.98
C MET A 29 -4.93 6.13 7.14
N VAL A 30 -5.73 5.78 6.13
CA VAL A 30 -6.39 6.79 5.28
C VAL A 30 -7.34 7.68 6.08
N TYR A 31 -8.22 7.10 6.90
CA TYR A 31 -9.28 7.86 7.57
C TYR A 31 -8.88 8.47 8.91
N MET A 32 -7.98 7.84 9.66
CA MET A 32 -7.61 8.31 11.00
C MET A 32 -6.32 9.13 11.02
N THR A 33 -5.39 8.89 10.08
CA THR A 33 -4.13 9.64 10.01
C THR A 33 -4.05 10.56 8.81
N GLY A 34 -5.05 10.56 7.92
CA GLY A 34 -5.07 11.36 6.70
C GLY A 34 -4.04 10.91 5.64
N ALA A 35 -3.59 9.65 5.71
CA ALA A 35 -2.61 9.13 4.75
C ALA A 35 -3.16 9.15 3.31
N CYS A 36 -2.28 9.44 2.34
CA CYS A 36 -2.63 9.36 0.93
C CYS A 36 -2.75 7.88 0.50
N ALA A 37 -3.93 7.47 0.06
CA ALA A 37 -4.14 6.15 -0.50
C ALA A 37 -3.38 5.97 -1.82
N GLY A 38 -2.87 4.77 -2.06
CA GLY A 38 -2.24 4.37 -3.32
C GLY A 38 -2.09 2.85 -3.34
N GLY A 39 -2.37 2.23 -4.49
CA GLY A 39 -2.39 0.77 -4.59
C GLY A 39 -2.30 0.28 -6.02
N ILE A 40 -1.55 -0.81 -6.20
CA ILE A 40 -1.44 -1.56 -7.45
C ILE A 40 -1.49 -3.06 -7.13
N VAL A 41 -2.01 -3.85 -8.06
CA VAL A 41 -1.87 -5.31 -8.07
C VAL A 41 -0.67 -5.67 -8.93
N VAL A 42 0.24 -6.47 -8.38
CA VAL A 42 1.48 -6.94 -9.02
C VAL A 42 1.50 -8.47 -9.14
N GLY A 43 2.52 -9.02 -9.80
CA GLY A 43 2.69 -10.47 -10.03
C GLY A 43 2.14 -10.98 -11.37
N GLY A 44 1.41 -10.14 -12.11
CA GLY A 44 1.07 -10.37 -13.52
C GLY A 44 2.11 -9.80 -14.49
N LYS A 45 1.83 -9.88 -15.81
CA LYS A 45 2.70 -9.31 -16.86
C LYS A 45 2.82 -7.78 -16.81
N VAL A 46 1.81 -7.11 -16.28
CA VAL A 46 1.73 -5.65 -16.15
C VAL A 46 1.08 -5.30 -14.81
N PRO A 47 1.42 -4.17 -14.17
CA PRO A 47 0.74 -3.73 -12.96
C PRO A 47 -0.69 -3.29 -13.27
N ILE A 48 -1.63 -3.58 -12.36
CA ILE A 48 -3.03 -3.14 -12.47
C ILE A 48 -3.31 -2.14 -11.36
N LEU A 49 -3.88 -0.98 -11.71
CA LEU A 49 -4.25 0.04 -10.72
C LEU A 49 -5.32 -0.50 -9.77
N LEU A 50 -5.09 -0.40 -8.46
CA LEU A 50 -6.03 -0.77 -7.43
C LEU A 50 -6.57 0.49 -6.77
N THR A 51 -7.82 0.84 -7.11
CA THR A 51 -8.50 2.04 -6.60
C THR A 51 -9.77 1.66 -5.85
N SER A 52 -10.13 2.45 -4.85
CA SER A 52 -11.41 2.43 -4.17
C SER A 52 -12.36 3.49 -4.74
N ARG A 53 -13.67 3.22 -4.71
CA ARG A 53 -14.71 4.21 -5.06
C ARG A 53 -14.60 5.50 -4.24
N ALA A 54 -14.12 5.40 -3.01
CA ALA A 54 -13.97 6.53 -2.10
C ALA A 54 -12.66 7.30 -2.29
N ASP A 55 -11.80 6.89 -3.23
CA ASP A 55 -10.47 7.50 -3.38
C ASP A 55 -10.56 8.88 -4.03
N SER A 56 -9.80 9.81 -3.46
CA SER A 56 -9.64 11.15 -4.00
C SER A 56 -8.87 11.14 -5.32
N SER A 57 -8.89 12.27 -6.04
CA SER A 57 -8.05 12.43 -7.24
C SER A 57 -6.56 12.25 -6.95
N ALA A 58 -6.08 12.70 -5.79
CA ALA A 58 -4.70 12.53 -5.37
C ALA A 58 -4.34 11.05 -5.15
N ALA A 59 -5.25 10.28 -4.54
CA ALA A 59 -5.03 8.85 -4.33
C ALA A 59 -4.95 8.08 -5.64
N ARG A 60 -5.85 8.39 -6.60
CA ARG A 60 -5.80 7.80 -7.95
C ARG A 60 -4.49 8.13 -8.69
N LEU A 61 -4.02 9.37 -8.57
CA LEU A 61 -2.74 9.79 -9.15
C LEU A 61 -1.57 9.05 -8.50
N SER A 62 -1.58 8.89 -7.17
CA SER A 62 -0.58 8.11 -6.42
C SER A 62 -0.49 6.67 -6.94
N SER A 63 -1.62 5.99 -7.16
CA SER A 63 -1.62 4.65 -7.77
C SER A 63 -1.01 4.62 -9.18
N VAL A 64 -1.25 5.65 -10.00
CA VAL A 64 -0.64 5.76 -11.35
C VAL A 64 0.87 5.92 -11.24
N SER A 65 1.34 6.79 -10.33
CA SER A 65 2.77 6.97 -10.08
C SER A 65 3.42 5.66 -9.59
N LEU A 66 2.79 4.94 -8.67
CA LEU A 66 3.25 3.63 -8.21
C LEU A 66 3.36 2.62 -9.36
N ALA A 67 2.34 2.54 -10.22
CA ALA A 67 2.36 1.66 -11.39
C ALA A 67 3.49 2.01 -12.36
N SER A 68 3.74 3.30 -12.60
CA SER A 68 4.82 3.76 -13.47
C SER A 68 6.19 3.43 -12.88
N ILE A 69 6.42 3.64 -11.59
CA ILE A 69 7.67 3.26 -10.92
C ILE A 69 7.88 1.75 -11.02
N TRP A 70 6.86 0.95 -10.70
CA TRP A 70 6.95 -0.50 -10.78
C TRP A 70 7.27 -1.01 -12.19
N SER A 71 6.61 -0.45 -13.21
CA SER A 71 6.80 -0.83 -14.61
C SER A 71 8.15 -0.39 -15.19
N ASN A 72 8.84 0.57 -14.58
CA ASN A 72 10.19 0.97 -15.01
C ASN A 72 11.28 0.19 -14.27
N ALA A 73 10.98 -0.37 -13.10
CA ALA A 73 11.92 -1.13 -12.29
C ALA A 73 12.00 -2.62 -12.67
N ASN A 74 11.04 -3.12 -13.46
CA ASN A 74 10.94 -4.52 -13.90
C ASN A 74 10.74 -4.58 -15.41
#